data_AF-A0A0C1QB52-F1
#
_entry.id   AF-A0A0C1QB52-F1
#
_cell.length_a   1.000
_cell.length_b   1.000
_cell.length_c   1.000
_cell.angle_alpha   90.00
_cell.angle_beta   90.00
_cell.angle_gamma   90.00
#
_symmetry.space_group_name_H-M   'P 1'
#
loop_
_entity.id
_entity.type
_entity.pdbx_description
1 polymer ?
#
loop_
_entity_poly.entity_id
_entity_poly.type
_entity_poly.pdbx_seq_one_letter_code
_entity_poly.pdbx_strand_id
1 'polypeptide(L)' 'MDLSPAMDGLILLVSGLIILLFAFGKLFPDVLKHEKGHGLVMPLCIVGGVISIIGVLSFF' A
#
# COMPACT_ATOMS: atom_id res chain seq x y z
N MET A 1 -2.63 -14.94 -23.98
CA MET A 1 -2.12 -13.81 -23.17
C MET A 1 -2.10 -14.31 -21.74
N ASP A 2 -0.91 -14.48 -21.17
CA ASP A 2 -0.76 -14.93 -19.79
C ASP A 2 -1.35 -13.87 -18.86
N LEU A 3 -2.48 -14.19 -18.24
CA LEU A 3 -3.21 -13.28 -17.35
C LEU A 3 -2.55 -13.18 -15.97
N SER A 4 -1.65 -14.12 -15.65
CA SER A 4 -0.99 -14.24 -14.35
C SER A 4 -0.20 -12.98 -13.93
N PRO A 5 0.65 -12.37 -14.79
CA PRO A 5 1.43 -11.19 -14.42
C PRO A 5 0.54 -9.97 -14.15
N ALA A 6 -0.53 -9.82 -14.94
CA ALA A 6 -1.50 -8.74 -14.76
C ALA A 6 -2.31 -8.90 -13.46
N MET A 7 -2.66 -10.13 -13.10
CA MET A 7 -3.31 -10.44 -11.83
C MET A 7 -2.40 -10.16 -10.63
N ASP A 8 -1.12 -10.55 -10.70
CA ASP A 8 -0.14 -10.29 -9.64
C ASP A 8 0.16 -8.79 -9.49
N GLY A 9 0.27 -8.07 -10.61
CA GLY A 9 0.37 -6.60 -10.63
C GLY A 9 -0.85 -5.93 -9.99
N LEU A 10 -2.05 -6.43 -10.26
CA LEU A 10 -3.29 -5.91 -9.67
C LEU A 10 -3.32 -6.12 -8.15
N ILE A 11 -2.94 -7.31 -7.69
CA ILE A 11 -2.88 -7.64 -6.26
C ILE A 11 -1.89 -6.72 -5.55
N LEU A 12 -0.69 -6.54 -6.10
CA LEU A 12 0.32 -5.63 -5.57
C LEU A 12 -0.22 -4.19 -5.49
N LEU A 13 -0.87 -3.73 -6.55
CA LEU A 13 -1.40 -2.37 -6.63
C LEU A 13 -2.50 -2.12 -5.59
N VAL A 14 -3.42 -3.08 -5.42
CA VAL A 14 -4.48 -3.01 -4.40
C VAL A 14 -3.89 -3.09 -2.99
N SER A 15 -2.94 -3.98 -2.74
CA SER A 15 -2.25 -4.09 -1.45
C SER A 15 -1.49 -2.81 -1.09
N GLY A 16 -0.74 -2.24 -2.03
CA GLY A 16 -0.04 -0.96 -1.83
C GLY A 16 -1.01 0.18 -1.52
N LEU A 17 -2.15 0.23 -2.21
CA LEU A 17 -3.20 1.23 -1.96
C LEU A 17 -3.80 1.10 -0.55
N ILE A 18 -4.11 -0.12 -0.11
CA ILE A 18 -4.65 -0.38 1.24
C ILE A 18 -3.65 0.05 2.32
N ILE A 19 -2.36 -0.24 2.15
CA ILE A 19 -1.29 0.19 3.05
C ILE A 19 -1.22 1.72 3.10
N LEU A 20 -1.35 2.39 1.95
CA LEU A 20 -1.36 3.86 1.87
C LEU A 20 -2.58 4.46 2.58
N LEU A 21 -3.78 3.92 2.33
CA LEU A 21 -5.02 4.31 2.99
C LEU A 21 -4.97 4.10 4.51
N PHE A 22 -4.32 3.04 4.96
CA PHE A 22 -4.03 2.79 6.36
C PHE A 22 -3.06 3.85 6.91
N ALA A 23 -1.95 4.13 6.22
CA ALA A 23 -0.96 5.13 6.63
C ALA A 23 -1.55 6.54 6.74
N PHE A 24 -2.45 6.92 5.83
CA PHE A 24 -3.18 8.19 5.90
C PHE A 24 -4.25 8.24 7.01
N GLY A 25 -4.47 7.15 7.74
CA GLY A 25 -5.45 7.07 8.82
C GLY A 25 -6.90 7.09 8.33
N LYS A 26 -7.13 6.89 7.02
CA LYS A 26 -8.46 6.94 6.41
C LYS A 26 -9.24 5.63 6.60
N LEU A 27 -8.52 4.52 6.75
CA LEU A 27 -9.12 3.18 6.94
C LEU A 27 -9.37 2.85 8.43
N PHE A 28 -8.44 3.20 9.32
CA PHE A 28 -8.54 2.92 10.76
C PHE A 28 -7.96 4.06 11.62
N PRO A 29 -8.68 5.18 11.79
CA PRO A 29 -8.20 6.33 12.56
C PRO A 29 -7.95 6.02 14.04
N ASP A 30 -8.67 5.05 14.63
CA ASP A 30 -8.51 4.64 16.04
C ASP A 30 -7.22 3.84 16.28
N VAL A 31 -6.84 2.95 15.35
CA VAL A 31 -5.59 2.17 15.44
C VAL A 31 -4.37 3.08 15.26
N LEU A 32 -4.47 4.05 14.33
CA LEU A 32 -3.40 5.01 14.08
C LEU A 32 -3.17 5.99 15.26
N LYS A 33 -4.23 6.27 16.04
CA LYS A 33 -4.13 7.11 17.24
C LYS A 33 -3.26 6.46 18.32
N HIS A 34 -3.31 5.13 18.42
CA HIS A 34 -2.50 4.36 19.37
C HIS A 34 -1.03 4.25 18.92
N GLU A 35 -0.79 4.16 17.61
CA GLU A 35 0.54 4.03 17.00
C GLU A 35 1.23 5.37 16.67
N LYS A 36 0.52 6.50 16.81
CA LYS A 36 1.05 7.83 16.47
C LYS A 36 2.31 8.22 17.28
N GLY A 37 2.51 7.60 18.44
CA GLY A 37 3.71 7.76 19.27
C GLY A 37 4.97 7.05 18.73
N HIS A 38 4.83 6.09 17.81
CA HIS A 38 5.94 5.27 17.30
C HIS A 38 6.54 5.77 15.98
N GLY A 39 6.00 6.83 15.36
CA GLY A 39 6.54 7.40 14.12
C GLY A 39 6.41 6.49 12.88
N LEU A 40 5.60 5.43 12.96
CA LEU A 40 5.48 4.40 11.93
C LEU A 40 4.78 4.87 10.64
N VAL A 41 4.15 6.04 10.65
CA VAL A 41 3.35 6.59 9.53
C VAL A 41 4.20 6.82 8.28
N MET A 42 5.41 7.36 8.45
CA MET A 42 6.31 7.69 7.35
C MET A 42 6.87 6.45 6.62
N PRO A 43 7.41 5.43 7.31
CA PRO A 43 7.86 4.21 6.65
C PRO A 43 6.70 3.45 5.98
N LEU A 44 5.50 3.45 6.56
CA LEU A 44 4.34 2.80 5.93
C LEU A 44 3.92 3.47 4.63
N CYS A 45 3.94 4.80 4.56
CA CYS A 45 3.69 5.53 3.31
C CYS A 45 4.73 5.19 2.24
N ILE A 46 6.00 5.07 2.61
CA ILE A 46 7.08 4.71 1.68
C ILE A 46 6.86 3.28 1.16
N VAL A 47 6.59 2.32 2.04
CA VAL A 47 6.34 0.92 1.67
C VAL A 47 5.11 0.79 0.78
N GLY A 48 3.99 1.41 1.16
CA GLY A 48 2.76 1.41 0.35
C GLY A 48 2.97 2.04 -1.02
N GLY A 49 3.70 3.15 -1.09
CA GLY A 49 4.06 3.82 -2.34
C GLY A 49 4.93 2.95 -3.25
N VAL A 50 5.98 2.32 -2.72
CA VAL A 50 6.88 1.43 -3.48
C VAL A 50 6.12 0.22 -4.02
N ILE A 51 5.30 -0.43 -3.20
CA ILE A 51 4.50 -1.59 -3.61
C ILE A 51 3.51 -1.20 -4.72
N SER A 52 2.89 -0.03 -4.62
CA SER A 52 1.97 0.47 -5.64
C SER A 52 2.67 0.75 -6.97
N ILE A 53 3.87 1.36 -6.95
CA ILE A 53 4.69 1.60 -8.15
C ILE A 53 5.12 0.28 -8.80
N ILE A 54 5.55 -0.72 -8.02
CA ILE A 54 5.90 -2.05 -8.53
C ILE A 54 4.67 -2.70 -9.18
N GLY A 55 3.50 -2.59 -8.55
CA GLY A 55 2.24 -3.06 -9.11
C GLY A 55 1.94 -2.43 -10.47
N VAL A 56 2.13 -1.11 -10.63
CA VAL A 56 1.97 -0.40 -11.92
C VAL A 56 2.99 -0.87 -12.96
N LEU A 57 4.26 -1.04 -12.56
CA LEU A 57 5.33 -1.51 -13.45
C LEU A 57 5.06 -2.93 -13.98
N SER A 58 4.41 -3.81 -13.20
CA SER A 58 4.02 -5.14 -13.66
C SER A 58 2.97 -5.14 -14.78
N PHE A 59 2.30 -4.00 -15.04
CA PHE A 59 1.37 -3.85 -16.16
C PHE A 59 1.99 -3.30 -17.45
N PHE A 60 3.21 -2.76 -17.39
CA PHE A 60 3.94 -2.18 -18.52
C PHE A 60 5.00 -3.15 -19.05
#